data_AF-K2F481-F1
#
_entry.id   AF-K2F481-F1
#
_cell.length_a   1.000
_cell.length_b   1.000
_cell.length_c   1.000
_cell.angle_alpha   90.00
_cell.angle_beta   90.00
_cell.angle_gamma   90.00
#
_symmetry.space_group_name_H-M   'P 1'
#
loop_
_entity.id
_entity.type
_entity.pdbx_description
1 polymer ?
#
loop_
_entity_poly.entity_id
_entity_poly.type
_entity_poly.pdbx_seq_one_letter_code
_entity_poly.pdbx_strand_id
1 'polypeptide(L)'
;MELRAIIEIFKKHKNIFWRTLLVFVFLGFISFYFQPKTYTSTLMLNVTRSGLQETSDYQYDDFYRLQADERFADTVARWIDSPIIYQNIYEDAKIEFRKPIKATRLSSQVIEVTFKTKNREDGIALSSSAEKILNRQIEELNKFQKNKNWFMLVASEPVIAEGGISLPVSLLGSFAIGLFFSFWSVMIKNYLGNEKR
;
A
#
# COMPACT_ATOMS: atom_id res chain seq x y z
N MET A 1 1.07 -37.33 -29.74
CA MET A 1 1.80 -38.13 -28.73
C MET A 1 0.78 -38.74 -27.80
N GLU A 2 0.84 -40.05 -27.57
CA GLU A 2 0.00 -40.66 -26.53
C GLU A 2 0.42 -40.20 -25.14
N LEU A 3 -0.54 -40.10 -24.21
CA LEU A 3 -0.32 -39.69 -22.82
C LEU A 3 0.70 -40.59 -22.10
N ARG A 4 0.77 -41.87 -22.51
CA ARG A 4 1.76 -42.85 -22.05
C ARG A 4 3.19 -42.48 -22.43
N ALA A 5 3.41 -41.98 -23.66
CA ALA A 5 4.74 -41.58 -24.13
C ALA A 5 5.28 -40.37 -23.34
N ILE A 6 4.40 -39.42 -22.96
CA ILE A 6 4.78 -38.29 -22.12
C ILE A 6 5.23 -38.79 -20.74
N ILE A 7 4.49 -39.70 -20.12
CA ILE A 7 4.83 -40.26 -18.79
C ILE A 7 6.20 -40.96 -18.81
N GLU A 8 6.53 -41.69 -19.88
CA GLU A 8 7.83 -42.36 -20.02
C GLU A 8 9.00 -41.38 -20.12
N ILE A 9 8.83 -40.28 -20.88
CA ILE A 9 9.82 -39.20 -20.98
C ILE A 9 10.11 -38.60 -19.60
N PHE A 10 9.07 -38.35 -18.81
CA PHE A 10 9.21 -37.82 -17.45
C PHE A 10 9.90 -38.80 -16.50
N LYS A 11 9.61 -40.10 -16.59
CA LYS A 11 10.30 -41.13 -15.81
C LYS A 11 11.81 -41.18 -16.15
N LYS A 12 12.15 -41.08 -17.43
CA LYS A 12 13.54 -41.10 -17.93
C LYS A 12 14.34 -39.88 -17.47
N HIS A 13 13.71 -38.71 -17.40
CA HIS A 13 14.38 -37.44 -17.08
C HIS A 13 14.02 -36.86 -15.71
N LYS A 14 13.53 -37.69 -14.77
CA LYS A 14 13.10 -37.26 -13.41
C LYS A 14 14.12 -36.41 -12.67
N ASN A 15 15.42 -36.70 -12.82
CA ASN A 15 16.48 -35.97 -12.13
C ASN A 15 16.56 -34.49 -12.58
N ILE A 16 16.20 -34.21 -13.82
CA ILE A 16 16.27 -32.86 -14.41
C ILE A 16 15.06 -32.06 -13.98
N PHE A 17 13.89 -32.70 -14.00
CA PHE A 17 12.69 -32.14 -13.43
C PHE A 17 12.91 -31.68 -11.99
N TRP A 18 13.39 -32.56 -11.12
CA TRP A 18 13.64 -32.23 -9.72
C TRP A 18 14.73 -31.18 -9.53
N ARG A 19 15.83 -31.22 -10.31
CA ARG A 19 16.89 -30.21 -10.24
C ARG A 19 16.39 -28.82 -10.63
N THR A 20 15.69 -28.70 -11.75
CA THR A 20 15.14 -27.42 -12.20
C THR A 20 14.14 -26.89 -11.18
N LEU A 21 13.24 -27.74 -10.66
CA LEU A 21 12.27 -27.34 -9.66
C LEU A 21 12.94 -26.82 -8.38
N LEU A 22 13.95 -27.55 -7.89
CA LEU A 22 14.68 -27.19 -6.68
C LEU A 22 15.44 -25.87 -6.86
N VAL A 23 16.03 -25.62 -8.04
CA VAL A 23 16.66 -24.34 -8.37
C VAL A 23 15.67 -23.19 -8.29
N PHE A 24 14.46 -23.32 -8.84
CA PHE A 24 13.44 -22.27 -8.77
C PHE A 24 12.93 -22.03 -7.34
N VAL A 25 12.73 -23.10 -6.55
CA VAL A 25 12.38 -22.96 -5.13
C VAL A 25 13.49 -22.26 -4.35
N PHE A 26 14.75 -22.62 -4.61
CA PHE A 26 15.91 -21.98 -3.98
C PHE A 26 16.05 -20.50 -4.37
N LEU A 27 15.83 -20.16 -5.64
CA LEU A 27 15.77 -18.77 -6.10
C LEU A 27 14.62 -18.00 -5.44
N GLY A 28 13.48 -18.64 -5.20
CA GLY A 28 12.37 -18.06 -4.43
C GLY A 28 12.76 -17.71 -3.00
N PHE A 29 13.52 -18.60 -2.35
CA PHE A 29 14.04 -18.37 -1.01
C PHE A 29 15.05 -17.21 -0.97
N ILE A 30 15.97 -17.16 -1.94
CA ILE A 30 16.91 -16.05 -2.11
C ILE A 30 16.15 -14.74 -2.33
N SER A 31 15.19 -14.73 -3.24
CA SER A 31 14.37 -13.55 -3.58
C SER A 31 13.63 -13.00 -2.34
N PHE A 32 13.08 -13.89 -1.52
CA PHE A 32 12.44 -13.51 -0.26
C PHE A 32 13.44 -12.87 0.73
N TYR A 33 14.63 -13.45 0.87
CA TYR A 33 15.65 -12.92 1.79
C TYR A 33 16.18 -11.54 1.36
N PHE A 34 16.32 -11.30 0.06
CA PHE A 34 16.76 -10.01 -0.50
C PHE A 34 15.61 -9.00 -0.69
N GLN A 35 14.37 -9.36 -0.35
CA GLN A 35 13.25 -8.44 -0.49
C GLN A 35 13.42 -7.25 0.46
N PRO A 36 13.37 -6.00 -0.04
CA PRO A 36 13.45 -4.84 0.83
C PRO A 36 12.25 -4.82 1.77
N LYS A 37 12.51 -4.68 3.07
CA LYS A 37 11.46 -4.44 4.05
C LYS A 37 10.75 -3.14 3.70
N THR A 38 9.43 -3.22 3.62
CA THR A 38 8.57 -2.07 3.42
C THR A 38 7.62 -2.01 4.58
N TYR A 39 7.26 -0.81 5.03
CA TYR A 39 6.30 -0.61 6.10
C TYR A 39 5.14 0.17 5.51
N THR A 40 3.93 -0.26 5.82
CA THR A 40 2.72 0.49 5.48
C THR A 40 2.23 1.14 6.76
N SER A 41 2.21 2.46 6.77
CA SER A 41 1.72 3.24 7.90
C SER A 41 0.34 3.79 7.53
N THR A 42 -0.64 3.57 8.37
CA THR A 42 -2.02 4.01 8.19
C THR A 42 -2.36 5.02 9.28
N LEU A 43 -2.69 6.23 8.87
CA LEU A 43 -3.09 7.33 9.73
C LEU A 43 -4.58 7.60 9.52
N MET A 44 -5.36 7.56 10.60
CA MET A 44 -6.75 8.02 10.55
C MET A 44 -6.83 9.48 10.95
N LEU A 45 -7.43 10.28 10.09
CA LEU A 45 -7.74 11.69 10.34
C LEU A 45 -9.24 11.83 10.51
N ASN A 46 -9.66 12.51 11.58
CA ASN A 46 -11.06 12.82 11.84
C ASN A 46 -11.31 14.32 11.66
N VAL A 47 -12.29 14.68 10.84
CA VAL A 47 -12.78 16.04 10.65
C VAL A 47 -13.67 16.40 11.83
N THR A 48 -13.26 17.39 12.60
CA THR A 48 -14.02 17.94 13.71
C THR A 48 -14.11 19.46 13.62
N ARG A 49 -14.81 20.07 14.59
CA ARG A 49 -14.95 21.53 14.72
C ARG A 49 -14.56 21.92 16.13
N SER A 50 -13.81 23.01 16.28
CA SER A 50 -13.34 23.47 17.59
C SER A 50 -14.34 24.38 18.33
N GLY A 51 -15.48 24.72 17.71
CA GLY A 51 -16.50 25.62 18.27
C GLY A 51 -17.83 24.94 18.58
N LEU A 52 -18.34 25.14 19.80
CA LEU A 52 -19.76 24.98 20.14
C LEU A 52 -20.48 26.25 19.64
N GLN A 53 -21.36 26.11 18.67
CA GLN A 53 -22.22 27.19 18.23
C GLN A 53 -23.62 26.88 18.75
N GLU A 54 -23.94 27.43 19.91
CA GLU A 54 -25.28 27.35 20.51
C GLU A 54 -26.16 28.41 19.83
N THR A 55 -26.99 28.01 18.86
CA THR A 55 -28.23 28.75 18.58
C THR A 55 -29.43 27.81 18.70
N SER A 56 -30.62 28.35 18.94
CA SER A 56 -31.81 27.56 19.30
C SER A 56 -32.55 26.95 18.10
N ASP A 57 -32.17 27.32 16.86
CA ASP A 57 -32.92 26.98 15.63
C ASP A 57 -32.37 25.74 14.89
N TYR A 58 -31.63 24.89 15.59
CA TYR A 58 -30.57 24.00 15.05
C TYR A 58 -30.97 22.67 14.39
N GLN A 59 -32.24 22.25 14.38
CA GLN A 59 -32.58 20.89 13.93
C GLN A 59 -32.41 20.64 12.42
N TYR A 60 -32.46 21.69 11.58
CA TYR A 60 -32.18 21.56 10.14
C TYR A 60 -30.69 21.72 9.79
N ASP A 61 -29.90 22.31 10.69
CA ASP A 61 -28.48 22.60 10.44
C ASP A 61 -27.64 21.33 10.48
N ASP A 62 -28.00 20.33 11.30
CA ASP A 62 -27.23 19.10 11.45
C ASP A 62 -27.08 18.30 10.15
N PHE A 63 -28.11 18.29 9.27
CA PHE A 63 -28.00 17.66 7.95
C PHE A 63 -27.02 18.41 7.03
N TYR A 64 -27.10 19.74 6.99
CA TYR A 64 -26.18 20.57 6.20
C TYR A 64 -24.76 20.55 6.78
N ARG A 65 -24.62 20.43 8.09
CA ARG A 65 -23.34 20.27 8.77
C ARG A 65 -22.68 18.96 8.43
N LEU A 66 -23.44 17.86 8.47
CA LEU A 66 -22.92 16.56 8.04
C LEU A 66 -22.50 16.59 6.57
N GLN A 67 -23.32 17.18 5.69
CA GLN A 67 -22.96 17.32 4.28
C GLN A 67 -21.71 18.21 4.09
N ALA A 68 -21.57 19.28 4.86
CA ALA A 68 -20.38 20.12 4.83
C ALA A 68 -19.14 19.36 5.29
N ASP A 69 -19.25 18.56 6.36
CA ASP A 69 -18.16 17.71 6.85
C ASP A 69 -17.76 16.66 5.80
N GLU A 70 -18.73 16.05 5.11
CA GLU A 70 -18.49 15.09 4.02
C GLU A 70 -17.72 15.73 2.86
N ARG A 71 -18.18 16.91 2.41
CA ARG A 71 -17.51 17.64 1.33
C ARG A 71 -16.12 18.08 1.74
N PHE A 72 -15.96 18.49 2.99
CA PHE A 72 -14.66 18.87 3.52
C PHE A 72 -13.70 17.69 3.63
N ALA A 73 -14.18 16.53 4.08
CA ALA A 73 -13.38 15.30 4.11
C ALA A 73 -12.91 14.89 2.71
N ASP A 74 -13.78 15.00 1.70
CA ASP A 74 -13.41 14.81 0.29
C ASP A 74 -12.34 15.83 -0.16
N THR A 75 -12.46 17.09 0.26
CA THR A 75 -11.47 18.14 -0.03
C THR A 75 -10.11 17.82 0.58
N VAL A 76 -10.06 17.42 1.85
CA VAL A 76 -8.83 17.05 2.54
C VAL A 76 -8.18 15.83 1.88
N ALA A 77 -8.96 14.81 1.50
CA ALA A 77 -8.43 13.66 0.77
C ALA A 77 -7.81 14.08 -0.57
N ARG A 78 -8.46 14.95 -1.34
CA ARG A 78 -7.92 15.49 -2.60
C ARG A 78 -6.69 16.37 -2.39
N TRP A 79 -6.61 17.09 -1.27
CA TRP A 79 -5.40 17.83 -0.93
C TRP A 79 -4.22 16.90 -0.76
N ILE A 80 -4.38 15.78 -0.06
CA ILE A 80 -3.30 14.80 0.13
C ILE A 80 -2.83 14.20 -1.21
N ASP A 81 -3.76 13.96 -2.14
CA ASP A 81 -3.44 13.48 -3.49
C ASP A 81 -2.72 14.54 -4.35
N SER A 82 -2.71 15.82 -3.94
CA SER A 82 -2.03 16.90 -4.65
C SER A 82 -0.51 16.85 -4.49
N PRO A 83 0.26 17.00 -5.59
CA PRO A 83 1.71 17.03 -5.56
C PRO A 83 2.35 17.98 -4.58
N ILE A 84 1.77 19.17 -4.46
CA ILE A 84 2.30 20.22 -3.60
C ILE A 84 2.18 19.79 -2.12
N ILE A 85 1.04 19.22 -1.74
CA ILE A 85 0.78 18.86 -0.35
C ILE A 85 1.63 17.66 0.06
N TYR A 86 1.65 16.58 -0.73
CA TYR A 86 2.48 15.44 -0.34
C TYR A 86 3.98 15.81 -0.35
N GLN A 87 4.46 16.67 -1.25
CA GLN A 87 5.85 17.14 -1.21
C GLN A 87 6.15 17.92 0.07
N ASN A 88 5.27 18.85 0.46
CA ASN A 88 5.40 19.59 1.71
C ASN A 88 5.44 18.67 2.94
N ILE A 89 4.69 17.56 2.92
CA ILE A 89 4.70 16.56 4.01
C ILE A 89 6.06 15.85 4.08
N TYR A 90 6.61 15.41 2.94
CA TYR A 90 7.93 14.78 2.89
C TYR A 90 9.06 15.75 3.30
N GLU A 91 8.98 17.00 2.85
CA GLU A 91 9.96 18.05 3.20
C GLU A 91 9.93 18.38 4.69
N ASP A 92 8.76 18.56 5.29
CA ASP A 92 8.61 18.81 6.74
C ASP A 92 9.12 17.62 7.57
N ALA A 93 8.88 16.39 7.10
CA ALA A 93 9.37 15.17 7.74
C ALA A 93 10.87 14.93 7.50
N LYS A 94 11.53 15.70 6.63
CA LYS A 94 12.93 15.53 6.20
C LYS A 94 13.22 14.14 5.62
N ILE A 95 12.26 13.60 4.87
CA ILE A 95 12.35 12.27 4.24
C ILE A 95 12.35 12.45 2.72
N GLU A 96 13.22 11.72 2.03
CA GLU A 96 13.25 11.72 0.56
C GLU A 96 11.91 11.27 -0.02
N PHE A 97 11.40 12.04 -0.98
CA PHE A 97 10.21 11.66 -1.72
C PHE A 97 10.41 10.31 -2.43
N ARG A 98 9.43 9.43 -2.30
CA ARG A 98 9.46 8.12 -2.97
C ARG A 98 8.23 7.81 -3.77
N LYS A 99 7.07 7.97 -3.14
CA LYS A 99 5.79 7.60 -3.73
C LYS A 99 4.72 8.60 -3.29
N PRO A 100 3.73 8.86 -4.16
CA PRO A 100 2.54 9.61 -3.77
C PRO A 100 1.90 9.00 -2.53
N ILE A 101 1.45 9.88 -1.63
CA ILE A 101 0.61 9.50 -0.49
C ILE A 101 -0.78 9.24 -1.04
N LYS A 102 -1.48 8.24 -0.50
CA LYS A 102 -2.88 7.98 -0.85
C LYS A 102 -3.77 8.32 0.32
N ALA A 103 -4.83 9.08 0.05
CA ALA A 103 -5.91 9.29 0.99
C ALA A 103 -7.20 8.62 0.50
N THR A 104 -8.01 8.12 1.41
CA THR A 104 -9.32 7.54 1.10
C THR A 104 -10.29 7.89 2.21
N ARG A 105 -11.45 8.45 1.85
CA ARG A 105 -12.52 8.73 2.80
C ARG A 105 -13.22 7.41 3.17
N LEU A 106 -13.20 7.04 4.45
CA LEU A 106 -13.87 5.84 4.94
C LEU A 106 -15.32 6.13 5.38
N SER A 107 -15.56 7.34 5.89
CA SER A 107 -16.90 7.79 6.31
C SER A 107 -17.02 9.30 6.18
N SER A 108 -18.15 9.87 6.61
CA SER A 108 -18.42 11.30 6.45
C SER A 108 -17.37 12.22 7.08
N GLN A 109 -16.73 11.79 8.17
CA GLN A 109 -15.73 12.59 8.89
C GLN A 109 -14.36 11.90 8.97
N VAL A 110 -14.23 10.66 8.49
CA VAL A 110 -13.02 9.86 8.69
C VAL A 110 -12.29 9.65 7.37
N ILE A 111 -11.01 9.99 7.37
CA ILE A 111 -10.10 9.87 6.24
C ILE A 111 -8.94 8.96 6.65
N GLU A 112 -8.70 7.94 5.85
CA GLU A 112 -7.53 7.09 5.96
C GLU A 112 -6.41 7.61 5.06
N VAL A 113 -5.21 7.76 5.61
CA VAL A 113 -4.02 8.17 4.87
C VAL A 113 -2.99 7.06 4.97
N THR A 114 -2.54 6.57 3.81
CA THR A 114 -1.60 5.45 3.74
C THR A 114 -0.25 5.91 3.20
N PHE A 115 0.81 5.62 3.97
CA PHE A 115 2.21 5.86 3.63
C PHE A 115 2.94 4.53 3.43
N LYS A 116 3.90 4.49 2.50
CA LYS A 116 4.82 3.36 2.32
C LYS A 116 6.25 3.79 2.63
N THR A 117 6.82 3.28 3.71
CA THR A 117 8.14 3.68 4.22
C THR A 117 9.11 2.50 4.26
N LYS A 118 10.40 2.77 4.46
CA LYS A 118 11.42 1.72 4.71
C LYS A 118 11.59 1.41 6.18
N ASN A 119 11.32 2.40 7.03
CA ASN A 119 11.48 2.32 8.48
C ASN A 119 10.16 2.68 9.16
N ARG A 120 10.03 2.25 10.42
CA ARG A 120 8.87 2.56 11.26
C ARG A 120 8.85 4.04 11.64
N GLU A 121 10.02 4.59 11.94
CA GLU A 121 10.24 5.98 12.36
C GLU A 121 9.81 6.96 11.27
N ASP A 122 10.13 6.66 10.00
CA ASP A 122 9.70 7.43 8.85
C ASP A 122 8.17 7.54 8.77
N GLY A 123 7.47 6.45 9.11
CA GLY A 123 6.01 6.38 9.10
C GLY A 123 5.37 7.29 10.15
N ILE A 124 5.97 7.33 11.34
CA ILE A 124 5.57 8.23 12.43
C ILE A 124 5.81 9.69 12.03
N ALA A 125 7.01 10.00 11.53
CA ALA A 125 7.38 11.35 11.11
C ALA A 125 6.46 11.87 9.98
N LEU A 126 6.20 11.06 8.95
CA LEU A 126 5.26 11.43 7.88
C LEU A 126 3.84 11.64 8.40
N SER A 127 3.40 10.85 9.37
CA SER A 127 2.06 10.99 9.95
C SER A 127 1.91 12.32 10.71
N SER A 128 2.89 12.65 11.55
CA SER A 128 2.92 13.94 12.27
C SER A 128 3.04 15.13 11.32
N SER A 129 3.86 15.04 10.28
CA SER A 129 3.97 16.08 9.26
C SER A 129 2.68 16.22 8.45
N ALA A 130 1.99 15.12 8.13
CA ALA A 130 0.70 15.17 7.45
C ALA A 130 -0.35 15.93 8.28
N GLU A 131 -0.50 15.59 9.57
CA GLU A 131 -1.38 16.32 10.48
C GLU A 131 -1.07 17.82 10.51
N LYS A 132 0.20 18.17 10.71
CA LYS A 132 0.65 19.56 10.80
C LYS A 132 0.39 20.35 9.51
N ILE A 133 0.77 19.80 8.36
CA ILE A 133 0.62 20.48 7.07
C ILE A 133 -0.85 20.64 6.70
N LEU A 134 -1.67 19.62 6.94
CA LEU A 134 -3.11 19.69 6.66
C LEU A 134 -3.79 20.69 7.60
N ASN A 135 -3.53 20.64 8.91
CA ASN A 135 -4.10 21.62 9.84
C ASN A 135 -3.67 23.06 9.48
N ARG A 136 -2.44 23.28 9.00
CA ARG A 136 -2.03 24.60 8.47
C ARG A 136 -2.87 25.06 7.27
N GLN A 137 -3.16 24.16 6.32
CA GLN A 137 -4.05 24.49 5.18
C GLN A 137 -5.48 24.83 5.66
N ILE A 138 -5.96 24.11 6.67
CA ILE A 138 -7.27 24.36 7.26
C ILE A 138 -7.30 25.70 8.00
N GLU A 139 -6.26 26.04 8.74
CA GLU A 139 -6.13 27.34 9.41
C GLU A 139 -6.14 28.50 8.41
N GLU A 140 -5.46 28.36 7.27
CA GLU A 140 -5.49 29.35 6.19
C GLU A 140 -6.91 29.50 5.64
N LEU A 141 -7.59 28.39 5.36
CA LEU A 141 -8.97 28.39 4.88
C LEU A 141 -9.95 29.01 5.89
N ASN A 142 -9.83 28.68 7.18
CA ASN A 142 -10.64 29.24 8.27
C ASN A 142 -10.43 30.77 8.39
N LYS A 143 -9.20 31.27 8.20
CA LYS A 143 -8.89 32.71 8.18
C LYS A 143 -9.60 33.41 7.03
N PHE A 144 -9.57 32.85 5.82
CA PHE A 144 -10.28 33.41 4.67
C PHE A 144 -11.80 33.47 4.87
N GLN A 145 -12.37 32.45 5.53
CA GLN A 145 -13.80 32.38 5.84
C GLN A 145 -14.23 33.23 7.05
N LYS A 146 -13.29 33.90 7.72
CA LYS A 146 -13.52 34.69 8.95
C LYS A 146 -14.16 33.89 10.09
N ASN A 147 -14.08 32.56 10.06
CA ASN A 147 -14.57 31.69 11.12
C ASN A 147 -13.41 30.82 11.63
N LYS A 148 -12.82 31.24 12.75
CA LYS A 148 -11.60 30.62 13.30
C LYS A 148 -11.76 29.16 13.70
N ASN A 149 -12.99 28.67 13.89
CA ASN A 149 -13.27 27.38 14.50
C ASN A 149 -14.14 26.45 13.63
N TRP A 150 -14.18 26.68 12.31
CA TRP A 150 -15.07 25.91 11.43
C TRP A 150 -14.62 24.46 11.31
N PHE A 151 -13.39 24.21 10.88
CA PHE A 151 -12.84 22.86 10.72
C PHE A 151 -11.51 22.68 11.43
N MET A 152 -11.25 21.46 11.89
CA MET A 152 -9.99 20.99 12.46
C MET A 152 -9.82 19.50 12.13
N LEU A 153 -8.59 19.03 11.95
CA LEU A 153 -8.30 17.61 11.85
C LEU A 153 -7.66 17.11 13.14
N VAL A 154 -8.21 16.01 13.65
CA VAL A 154 -7.62 15.27 14.76
C VAL A 154 -7.02 13.99 14.20
N ALA A 155 -5.71 13.85 14.32
CA ALA A 155 -4.99 12.64 13.96
C ALA A 155 -5.08 11.60 15.09
N SER A 156 -5.29 10.35 14.69
CA SER A 156 -5.07 9.19 15.56
C SER A 156 -3.59 8.77 15.56
N GLU A 157 -3.20 7.93 16.51
CA GLU A 157 -1.89 7.27 16.45
C GLU A 157 -1.80 6.38 15.20
N PRO A 158 -0.73 6.50 14.39
CA PRO A 158 -0.60 5.74 13.16
C PRO A 158 -0.37 4.25 13.43
N VAL A 159 -1.13 3.40 12.74
CA VAL A 159 -0.93 1.95 12.76
C VAL A 159 0.11 1.58 11.71
N ILE A 160 1.20 0.94 12.15
CA ILE A 160 2.32 0.59 11.26
C ILE A 160 2.39 -0.92 11.11
N ALA A 161 2.19 -1.40 9.89
CA ALA A 161 2.25 -2.81 9.52
C ALA A 161 3.48 -3.11 8.65
N GLU A 162 4.11 -4.25 8.89
CA GLU A 162 5.17 -4.76 8.01
C GLU A 162 4.59 -5.22 6.67
N GLY A 163 5.09 -4.61 5.60
CA GLY A 163 4.76 -4.93 4.22
C GLY A 163 5.81 -5.82 3.57
N GLY A 164 5.35 -6.82 2.82
CA GLY A 164 6.21 -7.79 2.14
C GLY A 164 5.39 -8.93 1.54
N ILE A 165 6.03 -9.75 0.71
CA ILE A 165 5.44 -11.01 0.28
C ILE A 165 5.74 -12.00 1.40
N SER A 166 4.72 -12.70 1.93
CA SER A 166 4.97 -13.70 2.96
C SER A 166 5.77 -14.88 2.39
N LEU A 167 6.58 -15.53 3.23
CA LEU A 167 7.39 -16.68 2.83
C LEU A 167 6.56 -17.76 2.12
N PRO A 168 5.36 -18.15 2.59
CA PRO A 168 4.54 -19.14 1.89
C PRO A 168 4.13 -18.70 0.48
N VAL A 169 3.77 -17.42 0.31
CA VAL A 169 3.37 -16.89 -1.01
C VAL A 169 4.56 -16.87 -1.97
N SER A 170 5.74 -16.46 -1.51
CA SER A 170 6.97 -16.48 -2.32
C SER A 170 7.31 -17.90 -2.76
N LEU A 171 7.32 -18.86 -1.83
CA LEU A 171 7.63 -20.26 -2.12
C LEU A 171 6.62 -20.91 -3.06
N LEU A 172 5.31 -20.66 -2.86
CA LEU A 172 4.27 -21.18 -3.75
C LEU A 172 4.39 -20.61 -5.16
N GLY A 173 4.64 -19.31 -5.29
CA GLY A 173 4.87 -18.66 -6.58
C GLY A 173 6.08 -19.25 -7.30
N SER A 174 7.22 -19.36 -6.61
CA SER A 174 8.43 -19.96 -7.15
C SER A 174 8.28 -21.44 -7.49
N PHE A 175 7.50 -22.20 -6.70
CA PHE A 175 7.18 -23.59 -6.99
C PHE A 175 6.33 -23.73 -8.27
N ALA A 176 5.28 -22.91 -8.43
CA ALA A 176 4.43 -22.93 -9.63
C ALA A 176 5.21 -22.58 -10.90
N ILE A 177 6.05 -21.54 -10.84
CA ILE A 177 6.96 -21.18 -11.93
C ILE A 177 7.97 -22.31 -12.18
N GLY A 178 8.52 -22.87 -11.11
CA GLY A 178 9.45 -23.99 -11.18
C GLY A 178 8.85 -25.22 -11.85
N LEU A 179 7.60 -25.57 -11.56
CA LEU A 179 6.89 -26.68 -12.21
C LEU A 179 6.77 -26.46 -13.72
N PHE A 180 6.38 -25.25 -14.12
CA PHE A 180 6.26 -24.88 -15.53
C PHE A 180 7.61 -25.04 -16.25
N PHE A 181 8.69 -24.44 -15.74
CA PHE A 181 10.00 -24.55 -16.37
C PHE A 181 10.61 -25.96 -16.30
N SER A 182 10.32 -26.72 -15.25
CA SER A 182 10.77 -28.10 -15.12
C SER A 182 10.11 -29.02 -16.15
N PHE A 183 8.83 -28.80 -16.44
CA PHE A 183 8.11 -29.49 -17.51
C PHE A 183 8.79 -29.24 -18.88
N TRP A 184 9.01 -27.97 -19.22
CA TRP A 184 9.65 -27.60 -20.49
C TRP A 184 11.10 -28.07 -20.59
N SER A 185 11.87 -28.00 -19.50
CA SER A 185 13.27 -28.46 -19.47
C SER A 185 13.40 -29.94 -19.83
N VAL A 186 12.48 -30.78 -19.34
CA VAL A 186 12.44 -32.21 -19.68
C VAL A 186 12.11 -32.42 -21.16
N MET A 187 11.12 -31.71 -21.67
CA MET A 187 10.70 -31.82 -23.08
C MET A 187 11.81 -31.39 -24.04
N ILE A 188 12.44 -30.24 -23.78
CA ILE A 188 13.54 -29.71 -24.60
C ILE A 188 14.71 -30.69 -24.61
N LYS A 189 15.10 -31.23 -23.45
CA LYS A 189 16.21 -32.20 -23.40
C LYS A 189 15.88 -33.49 -24.14
N ASN A 190 14.65 -33.98 -24.05
CA ASN A 190 14.26 -35.18 -24.78
C ASN A 190 14.24 -34.93 -26.30
N TYR A 191 13.81 -33.75 -26.74
CA TYR A 191 13.85 -33.34 -28.15
C TYR A 191 15.29 -33.30 -28.69
N LEU A 192 16.18 -32.53 -28.03
CA LEU A 192 17.59 -32.41 -28.43
C LEU A 192 18.39 -33.72 -28.27
N GLY A 193 17.98 -34.59 -27.35
CA GLY A 193 18.60 -35.89 -27.12
C GLY A 193 18.22 -36.96 -28.14
N ASN A 194 17.05 -36.84 -28.77
CA ASN A 194 16.60 -37.74 -29.83
C ASN A 194 17.17 -37.37 -31.21
N GLU A 195 17.63 -36.13 -31.41
CA GLU A 195 18.24 -35.67 -32.66
C GLU A 195 19.69 -36.18 -32.86
N LYS A 196 20.30 -36.76 -31.81
CA LYS A 196 21.66 -37.34 -31.82
C LYS A 196 21.69 -38.88 -32.00
N ARG A 197 20.60 -39.50 -32.41
CA ARG A 197 20.50 -40.93 -32.76
C ARG A 197 19.95 -41.08 -34.16
#